data_AF-X5QLX0-F1
#
_entry.id   AF-X5QLX0-F1
#
_cell.length_a   1.000
_cell.length_b   1.000
_cell.length_c   1.000
_cell.angle_alpha   90.00
_cell.angle_beta   90.00
_cell.angle_gamma   90.00
#
_symmetry.space_group_name_H-M   'P 1'
#
loop_
_entity.id
_entity.type
_entity.pdbx_description
1 polymer ?
#
loop_
_entity_poly.entity_id
_entity_poly.type
_entity_poly.pdbx_seq_one_letter_code
_entity_poly.pdbx_strand_id
1 'polypeptide(L)'
;MDDLDRRTTAARVVFELRDTLAADLGGKANLSSMKLELIDNVAVLGAMLKDSAASYITGEEVDITEFMALTNAQRRLLADLGLERRALKDITPTLRDYAATRYAGASS
;
A
#
# COMPACT_ATOMS: atom_id res chain seq x y z
N MET A 1 17.28 1.82 12.66
CA MET A 1 16.85 3.25 12.64
C MET A 1 16.59 3.84 14.03
N ASP A 2 16.66 3.06 15.11
CA ASP A 2 16.10 3.50 16.39
C ASP A 2 16.88 4.62 17.11
N ASP A 3 18.13 4.87 16.72
CA ASP A 3 19.03 5.90 17.29
C ASP A 3 19.04 7.22 16.48
N LEU A 4 18.10 7.41 15.55
CA LEU A 4 18.04 8.60 14.70
C LEU A 4 17.27 9.75 15.37
N ASP A 5 17.71 10.99 15.15
CA ASP A 5 17.00 12.19 15.60
C ASP A 5 15.61 12.30 14.93
N ARG A 6 14.56 12.27 15.74
CA ARG A 6 13.16 12.25 15.29
C ARG A 6 12.54 13.63 15.07
N ARG A 7 13.32 14.71 15.17
CA ARG A 7 12.78 16.07 15.10
C ARG A 7 12.41 16.52 13.69
N THR A 8 12.97 15.92 12.65
CA THR A 8 12.62 16.28 11.27
C THR A 8 11.23 15.78 10.90
N THR A 9 10.53 16.51 10.03
CA THR A 9 9.21 16.08 9.52
C THR A 9 9.31 14.71 8.85
N ALA A 10 10.34 14.48 8.04
CA ALA A 10 10.59 13.19 7.41
C ALA A 10 10.75 12.07 8.45
N ALA A 11 11.57 12.26 9.49
CA ALA A 11 11.76 11.25 10.53
C ALA A 11 10.44 10.93 11.25
N ARG A 12 9.64 11.94 11.61
CA ARG A 12 8.30 11.73 12.22
C ARG A 12 7.41 10.87 11.33
N VAL A 13 7.32 11.20 10.04
CA VAL A 13 6.53 10.46 9.07
C VAL A 13 6.99 9.00 8.94
N VAL A 14 8.31 8.77 8.91
CA VAL A 14 8.87 7.41 8.87
C VAL A 14 8.46 6.62 10.12
N PHE A 15 8.71 7.14 11.32
CA PHE A 15 8.41 6.40 12.55
C PHE A 15 6.91 6.16 12.74
N GLU A 16 6.06 7.13 12.41
CA GLU A 16 4.60 6.97 12.48
C GLU A 16 4.10 5.90 11.50
N LEU A 17 4.59 5.91 10.26
CA LEU A 17 4.21 4.93 9.25
C LEU A 17 4.73 3.53 9.61
N ARG A 18 5.96 3.42 10.10
CA ARG A 18 6.54 2.17 10.62
C ARG A 18 5.67 1.57 11.72
N ASP A 19 5.29 2.38 12.70
CA ASP A 19 4.53 1.92 13.86
C ASP A 19 3.12 1.47 13.46
N THR A 20 2.50 2.20 12.52
CA THR A 20 1.19 1.87 11.95
C THR A 20 1.23 0.54 11.18
N LEU A 21 2.19 0.37 10.26
CA LEU A 21 2.33 -0.86 9.48
C LEU A 21 2.66 -2.07 10.37
N ALA A 22 3.49 -1.87 11.40
CA ALA A 22 3.77 -2.92 12.35
C ALA A 22 2.52 -3.31 13.14
N ALA A 23 1.69 -2.34 13.54
CA ALA A 23 0.42 -2.60 14.21
C ALA A 23 -0.57 -3.38 13.32
N ASP A 24 -0.70 -3.01 12.05
CA ASP A 24 -1.54 -3.72 11.06
C ASP A 24 -1.14 -5.19 10.89
N LEU A 25 0.15 -5.50 11.05
CA LEU A 25 0.71 -6.85 10.94
C LEU A 25 0.76 -7.60 12.29
N GLY A 26 0.10 -7.10 13.33
CA GLY A 26 -0.01 -7.76 14.63
C GLY A 26 0.98 -7.27 15.70
N GLY A 27 1.66 -6.15 15.46
CA GLY A 27 2.59 -5.50 16.38
C GLY A 27 4.03 -6.03 16.29
N LYS A 28 5.01 -5.15 16.56
CA LYS A 28 6.46 -5.42 16.38
C LYS A 28 6.95 -6.71 17.06
N ALA A 29 6.42 -7.04 18.24
CA ALA A 29 6.82 -8.24 18.98
C ALA A 29 6.48 -9.55 18.25
N ASN A 30 5.53 -9.52 17.32
CA ASN A 30 5.08 -10.68 16.54
C ASN A 30 5.70 -10.74 15.14
N LEU A 31 6.62 -9.83 14.82
CA LEU A 31 7.23 -9.72 13.49
C LEU A 31 8.65 -10.25 13.51
N SER A 32 9.01 -11.01 12.46
CA SER A 32 10.39 -11.39 12.23
C SER A 32 11.24 -10.17 11.85
N SER A 33 12.55 -10.27 12.07
CA SER A 33 13.49 -9.20 11.69
C SER A 33 13.40 -8.84 10.21
N MET A 34 13.13 -9.82 9.32
CA MET A 34 12.92 -9.56 7.90
C MET A 34 11.69 -8.68 7.63
N LYS A 35 10.58 -8.93 8.32
CA LYS A 35 9.38 -8.08 8.18
C LYS A 35 9.62 -6.68 8.72
N LEU A 36 10.34 -6.57 9.85
CA LEU A 36 10.72 -5.27 10.42
C LEU A 36 11.59 -4.47 9.45
N GLU A 37 12.55 -5.11 8.79
CA GLU A 37 13.39 -4.46 7.77
C GLU A 37 12.54 -3.96 6.58
N LEU A 38 11.62 -4.78 6.07
CA LEU A 38 10.72 -4.37 4.99
C LEU A 38 9.84 -3.18 5.40
N ILE A 39 9.32 -3.17 6.62
CA ILE A 39 8.50 -2.07 7.15
C ILE A 39 9.32 -0.78 7.23
N ASP A 40 10.56 -0.84 7.72
CA ASP A 40 11.46 0.33 7.79
C ASP A 40 11.70 0.92 6.39
N ASN A 41 11.92 0.06 5.39
CA ASN A 41 12.09 0.48 3.99
C ASN A 41 10.79 1.09 3.40
N VAL A 42 9.64 0.47 3.63
CA VAL A 42 8.33 1.02 3.19
C VAL A 42 8.08 2.39 3.81
N ALA A 43 8.46 2.57 5.08
CA ALA A 43 8.27 3.81 5.81
C ALA A 43 9.13 4.95 5.24
N VAL A 44 10.40 4.67 4.91
CA VAL A 44 11.28 5.64 4.23
C VAL A 44 10.75 6.01 2.86
N LEU A 45 10.39 5.02 2.03
CA LEU A 45 9.81 5.30 0.70
C LEU A 45 8.51 6.11 0.81
N GLY A 46 7.70 5.84 1.83
CA GLY A 46 6.48 6.60 2.10
C GLY A 46 6.75 8.05 2.49
N ALA A 47 7.81 8.32 3.23
CA ALA A 47 8.21 9.69 3.55
C ALA A 47 8.71 10.44 2.31
N MET A 48 9.53 9.80 1.46
CA MET A 48 10.00 10.39 0.20
C MET A 48 8.81 10.69 -0.74
N LEU A 49 7.88 9.75 -0.89
CA LEU A 49 6.69 9.94 -1.72
C LEU A 49 5.80 11.07 -1.20
N LYS A 50 5.63 11.21 0.12
CA LYS A 50 4.87 12.33 0.72
C LYS A 50 5.54 13.67 0.45
N ASP A 51 6.87 13.72 0.51
CA ASP A 51 7.65 14.93 0.20
C ASP A 51 7.50 15.34 -1.27
N SER A 52 7.75 14.41 -2.20
CA SER A 52 7.55 14.66 -3.64
C SER A 52 6.10 15.03 -3.97
N ALA A 53 5.12 14.38 -3.34
CA ALA A 53 3.71 14.73 -3.54
C ALA A 53 3.37 16.12 -2.99
N ALA A 54 3.97 16.53 -1.87
CA ALA A 54 3.80 17.87 -1.33
C ALA A 54 4.36 18.93 -2.28
N SER A 55 5.59 18.75 -2.79
CA SER A 55 6.17 19.63 -3.82
C SER A 55 5.28 19.74 -5.07
N TYR A 56 4.74 18.62 -5.55
CA TYR A 56 3.80 18.66 -6.69
C TYR A 56 2.55 19.49 -6.39
N ILE A 57 1.95 19.31 -5.20
CA ILE A 57 0.73 20.01 -4.79
C ILE A 57 0.98 21.52 -4.61
N THR A 58 2.17 21.93 -4.19
CA THR A 58 2.55 23.35 -4.06
C THR A 58 2.98 23.98 -5.39
N GLY A 59 2.99 23.21 -6.48
CA GLY A 59 3.33 23.70 -7.83
C GLY A 59 4.83 23.69 -8.13
N GLU A 60 5.63 23.01 -7.31
CA GLU A 60 7.05 22.78 -7.60
C GLU A 60 7.22 21.66 -8.64
N GLU A 61 8.35 21.68 -9.34
CA GLU A 61 8.71 20.63 -10.28
C GLU A 61 9.03 19.33 -9.53
N VAL A 62 8.51 18.21 -10.04
CA VAL A 62 8.75 16.88 -9.49
C VAL A 62 9.23 15.97 -10.60
N ASP A 63 10.29 15.21 -10.31
CA ASP A 63 10.72 14.13 -11.20
C ASP A 63 9.70 12.99 -11.14
N ILE A 64 8.85 12.93 -12.18
CA ILE A 64 7.82 11.89 -12.31
C ILE A 64 8.45 10.50 -12.44
N THR A 65 9.64 10.39 -13.03
CA THR A 65 10.35 9.11 -13.16
C THR A 65 10.79 8.59 -11.81
N GLU A 66 11.39 9.45 -10.98
CA GLU A 66 11.76 9.12 -9.61
C GLU A 66 10.52 8.77 -8.78
N PHE A 67 9.47 9.59 -8.85
CA PHE A 67 8.22 9.36 -8.13
C PHE A 67 7.59 8.00 -8.47
N MET A 68 7.56 7.65 -9.76
CA MET A 68 7.07 6.35 -10.23
C MET A 68 7.96 5.20 -9.76
N ALA A 69 9.29 5.37 -9.75
CA ALA A 69 10.22 4.37 -9.27
C ALA A 69 10.02 4.08 -7.77
N LEU A 70 9.89 5.12 -6.95
CA LEU A 70 9.61 5.01 -5.51
C LEU A 70 8.26 4.34 -5.25
N THR A 71 7.22 4.74 -5.99
CA THR A 71 5.87 4.13 -5.87
C THR A 71 5.90 2.64 -6.18
N ASN A 72 6.58 2.25 -7.26
CA ASN A 72 6.72 0.86 -7.67
C ASN A 72 7.57 0.04 -6.70
N ALA A 73 8.61 0.63 -6.11
CA ALA A 73 9.37 0.01 -5.03
C ALA A 73 8.50 -0.24 -3.80
N GLN A 74 7.77 0.79 -3.34
CA GLN A 74 6.93 0.67 -2.15
C GLN A 74 5.84 -0.39 -2.32
N ARG A 75 5.19 -0.43 -3.49
CA ARG A 75 4.16 -1.43 -3.81
C ARG A 75 4.70 -2.86 -3.69
N ARG A 76 5.93 -3.13 -4.15
CA ARG A 76 6.53 -4.48 -4.10
C ARG A 76 6.79 -4.92 -2.66
N LEU A 77 7.38 -4.05 -1.85
CA LEU A 77 7.61 -4.34 -0.43
C LEU A 77 6.29 -4.53 0.34
N LEU A 78 5.26 -3.73 0.03
CA LEU A 78 3.93 -3.92 0.61
C LEU A 78 3.31 -5.26 0.18
N ALA A 79 3.49 -5.69 -1.07
CA ALA A 79 3.04 -7.00 -1.53
C ALA A 79 3.73 -8.14 -0.76
N ASP A 80 5.04 -8.02 -0.52
CA ASP A 80 5.81 -8.99 0.30
C ASP A 80 5.32 -9.03 1.75
N LEU A 81 4.76 -7.93 2.26
CA LEU A 81 4.16 -7.83 3.60
C LEU A 81 2.71 -8.34 3.66
N GLY A 82 2.10 -8.71 2.54
CA GLY A 82 0.74 -9.24 2.47
C GLY A 82 -0.30 -8.30 1.84
N LEU A 83 0.12 -7.23 1.17
CA LEU A 83 -0.79 -6.44 0.33
C LEU A 83 -1.24 -7.28 -0.87
N GLU A 84 -2.45 -7.81 -0.79
CA GLU A 84 -3.03 -8.60 -1.87
C GLU A 84 -3.67 -7.72 -2.94
N ARG A 85 -3.45 -8.08 -4.21
CA ARG A 85 -4.29 -7.56 -5.29
C ARG A 85 -5.69 -8.14 -5.11
N ARG A 86 -6.66 -7.30 -4.72
CA ARG A 86 -8.08 -7.69 -4.76
C ARG A 86 -8.42 -8.09 -6.20
N ALA A 87 -8.75 -9.37 -6.40
CA ALA A 87 -9.30 -9.84 -7.66
C ALA A 87 -10.55 -9.01 -7.96
N LEU A 88 -10.71 -8.60 -9.22
CA LEU A 88 -11.98 -8.03 -9.66
C LEU A 88 -13.07 -9.06 -9.35
N LYS A 89 -14.24 -8.60 -8.88
CA LYS A 89 -15.39 -9.49 -8.68
C LYS A 89 -15.57 -10.32 -9.95
N ASP A 90 -15.56 -11.64 -9.81
CA ASP A 90 -15.88 -12.52 -10.93
C ASP A 90 -17.33 -12.23 -11.33
N ILE A 91 -17.48 -11.62 -12.50
CA ILE A 91 -18.78 -11.28 -13.09
C ILE A 91 -19.26 -12.36 -14.06
N THR A 92 -18.56 -13.49 -14.16
CA THR A 92 -18.97 -14.59 -15.03
C THR A 92 -20.34 -15.11 -14.54
N PRO A 93 -21.41 -15.00 -15.36
CA PRO A 93 -22.71 -15.49 -14.97
C PRO A 93 -22.64 -17.00 -14.73
N THR A 94 -23.11 -17.44 -13.57
CA THR A 94 -23.23 -18.87 -13.30
C THR A 94 -24.35 -19.47 -14.15
N LEU A 95 -24.35 -20.80 -14.31
CA LEU A 95 -25.49 -21.49 -14.92
C LEU A 95 -26.81 -21.20 -14.18
N ARG A 96 -26.74 -20.90 -12.88
CA ARG A 96 -27.89 -20.50 -12.06
C ARG A 96 -28.41 -19.11 -12.48
N ASP A 97 -27.51 -18.16 -12.71
CA ASP A 97 -27.86 -16.81 -13.19
C ASP A 97 -28.45 -16.86 -14.59
N TYR A 98 -27.90 -17.72 -15.45
CA TYR A 98 -28.45 -17.99 -16.79
C TYR A 98 -29.85 -18.61 -16.72
N ALA A 99 -30.06 -19.60 -15.87
CA ALA A 99 -31.36 -20.24 -15.69
C ALA A 99 -32.40 -19.24 -15.14
N ALA A 100 -32.05 -18.46 -14.11
CA ALA A 100 -32.95 -17.45 -13.53
C ALA A 100 -33.39 -16.43 -14.59
N THR A 101 -32.45 -15.98 -15.44
CA THR A 101 -32.75 -15.02 -16.52
C THR A 101 -33.63 -15.64 -17.61
N ARG A 102 -33.38 -16.89 -18.01
CA ARG A 102 -34.09 -17.55 -19.12
C ARG A 102 -35.49 -18.03 -18.74
N TYR A 103 -35.69 -18.51 -17.51
CA TYR A 103 -37.01 -18.98 -17.05
C TYR A 103 -37.91 -17.84 -16.56
N ALA A 104 -37.35 -16.72 -16.10
CA ALA A 104 -38.13 -15.51 -15.79
C ALA A 104 -38.76 -14.88 -17.05
N GLY A 105 -38.08 -14.95 -18.21
CA GLY A 105 -38.63 -14.46 -19.48
C GLY A 105 -39.62 -15.41 -20.18
N ALA A 106 -39.70 -16.67 -19.74
CA ALA A 106 -40.61 -17.68 -20.30
C ALA A 106 -41.94 -17.80 -19.51
N SER A 107 -42.09 -17.04 -18.43
CA SER A 107 -43.27 -17.02 -17.56
C SER A 107 -44.10 -15.73 -17.68
N SER A 108 -43.89 -14.96 -18.76
CA SER A 108 -44.68 -13.78 -19.15
C SER A 108 -45.53 -14.07 -20.39
#